data_AF-A0A955YDY3-F1
#
_entry.id   AF-A0A955YDY3-F1
#
_cell.length_a   1.000
_cell.length_b   1.000
_cell.length_c   1.000
_cell.angle_alpha   90.00
_cell.angle_beta   90.00
_cell.angle_gamma   90.00
#
_symmetry.space_group_name_H-M   'P 1'
#
loop_
_entity.id
_entity.type
_entity.pdbx_description
1 polymer ?
#
loop_
_entity_poly.entity_id
_entity_poly.type
_entity_poly.pdbx_seq_one_letter_code
_entity_poly.pdbx_strand_id
1 'polypeptide(L)'
;IPRVPRYLPWCGTVATTDWHVRHRAEVVVAGHLHVRTTDWRDGTRFEEASLGYPRDWDAARGVQAYLREILPGPSGPLPTGSRGPEVHR
;
A
#
# COMPACT_ATOMS: atom_id res chain seq x y z
N ILE A 1 -11.90 2.05 2.67
CA ILE A 1 -12.63 2.04 1.39
C ILE A 1 -13.32 0.72 1.05
N PRO A 2 -12.75 -0.47 1.34
CA PRO A 2 -13.48 -1.74 1.17
C PRO A 2 -14.83 -1.79 1.92
N ARG A 3 -14.94 -0.99 2.99
CA ARG A 3 -16.17 -0.82 3.78
C ARG A 3 -17.30 -0.08 3.06
N VAL A 4 -17.13 0.32 1.80
CA VAL A 4 -18.14 0.97 0.98
C VAL A 4 -18.30 0.18 -0.32
N PRO A 5 -19.11 -0.91 -0.32
CA PRO A 5 -19.14 -1.90 -1.40
C PRO A 5 -19.40 -1.32 -2.79
N ARG A 6 -20.20 -0.25 -2.87
CA ARG A 6 -20.48 0.42 -4.13
C ARG A 6 -19.21 0.85 -4.86
N TYR A 7 -18.11 1.18 -4.16
CA TYR A 7 -16.88 1.66 -4.82
C TYR A 7 -16.00 0.55 -5.41
N LEU A 8 -16.17 -0.71 -4.97
CA LEU A 8 -15.30 -1.83 -5.35
C LEU A 8 -15.16 -2.05 -6.87
N PRO A 9 -16.22 -1.92 -7.69
CA PRO A 9 -16.11 -2.11 -9.15
C PRO A 9 -15.14 -1.14 -9.85
N TRP A 10 -14.79 -0.02 -9.22
CA TRP A 10 -13.84 0.96 -9.76
C TRP A 10 -12.44 0.85 -9.16
N CYS A 11 -12.18 -0.17 -8.33
CA CYS A 11 -10.92 -0.33 -7.61
C CYS A 11 -10.01 -1.43 -8.19
N GLY A 12 -10.31 -1.96 -9.37
CA GLY A 12 -9.43 -2.90 -10.06
C GLY A 12 -10.17 -4.06 -10.74
N THR A 13 -9.48 -5.20 -10.84
CA THR A 13 -9.99 -6.42 -11.49
C THR A 13 -9.52 -7.66 -10.74
N VAL A 14 -10.33 -8.72 -10.77
CA VAL A 14 -9.95 -10.03 -10.22
C VAL A 14 -8.89 -10.74 -11.08
N ALA A 15 -8.67 -10.30 -12.33
CA ALA A 15 -7.71 -10.92 -13.24
C ALA A 15 -6.24 -10.77 -12.80
N THR A 16 -5.96 -9.85 -11.87
CA THR A 16 -4.61 -9.58 -11.34
C THR A 16 -4.42 -10.08 -9.91
N THR A 17 -5.33 -10.93 -9.40
CA THR A 17 -5.36 -11.38 -8.00
C THR A 17 -4.07 -12.06 -7.55
N ASP A 18 -3.40 -12.78 -8.43
CA ASP A 18 -2.19 -13.58 -8.16
C ASP A 18 -0.94 -13.03 -8.87
N TRP A 19 -1.06 -11.85 -9.48
CA TRP A 19 -0.03 -11.31 -10.38
C TRP A 19 1.29 -11.07 -9.66
N HIS A 20 1.24 -10.61 -8.39
CA HIS A 20 2.43 -10.38 -7.57
C HIS A 20 3.23 -11.66 -7.32
N VAL A 21 2.55 -12.80 -7.15
CA VAL A 21 3.22 -14.10 -7.00
C VAL A 21 3.77 -14.57 -8.35
N ARG A 22 2.94 -14.57 -9.41
CA ARG A 22 3.33 -15.07 -10.74
C ARG A 22 4.53 -14.34 -11.31
N HIS A 23 4.62 -13.04 -11.08
CA HIS A 23 5.72 -12.20 -11.56
C HIS A 23 6.81 -11.94 -10.51
N ARG A 24 6.72 -12.58 -9.34
CA ARG A 24 7.71 -12.47 -8.25
C ARG A 24 7.98 -11.01 -7.87
N ALA A 25 6.92 -10.23 -7.73
CA ALA A 25 7.03 -8.84 -7.32
C ALA A 25 7.57 -8.77 -5.88
N GLU A 26 8.65 -8.02 -5.68
CA GLU A 26 9.18 -7.73 -4.35
C GLU A 26 8.25 -6.74 -3.62
N VAL A 27 7.77 -5.73 -4.34
CA VAL A 27 6.84 -4.72 -3.84
C VAL A 27 5.80 -4.39 -4.91
N VAL A 28 4.53 -4.32 -4.53
CA VAL A 28 3.45 -3.75 -5.34
C VAL A 28 3.16 -2.34 -4.84
N VAL A 29 3.26 -1.36 -5.73
CA VAL A 29 2.92 0.04 -5.43
C VAL A 29 1.58 0.37 -6.05
N ALA A 30 0.66 0.86 -5.23
CA ALA A 30 -0.67 1.27 -5.64
C ALA A 30 -1.01 2.67 -5.11
N GLY A 31 -2.07 3.23 -5.69
CA GLY A 31 -2.68 4.49 -5.24
C GLY A 31 -4.19 4.40 -5.37
N HIS A 32 -4.82 5.47 -5.87
CA HIS A 32 -6.26 5.59 -6.15
C HIS A 32 -7.16 5.64 -4.91
N LEU A 33 -6.83 4.93 -3.84
CA LEU A 33 -7.68 4.82 -2.66
C LEU A 33 -7.44 5.95 -1.66
N HIS A 34 -6.50 6.87 -1.87
CA HIS A 34 -6.34 8.04 -0.99
C HIS A 34 -6.11 7.63 0.49
N VAL A 35 -5.50 6.46 0.72
CA VAL A 35 -5.28 5.89 2.05
C VAL A 35 -3.87 5.34 2.14
N ARG A 36 -2.98 6.04 2.85
CA ARG A 36 -1.60 5.59 3.03
C ARG A 36 -1.54 4.37 3.95
N THR A 37 -1.03 3.25 3.48
CA THR A 37 -0.95 2.00 4.26
C THR A 37 0.10 1.06 3.68
N THR A 38 0.65 0.20 4.53
CA THR A 38 1.49 -0.93 4.14
C THR A 38 0.78 -2.22 4.50
N ASP A 39 0.74 -3.15 3.56
CA ASP A 39 0.18 -4.48 3.73
C ASP A 39 1.20 -5.51 3.21
N TRP A 40 1.00 -6.77 3.56
CA TRP A 40 1.82 -7.88 3.09
C TRP A 40 0.92 -8.99 2.60
N ARG A 41 1.18 -9.52 1.41
CA ARG A 41 0.40 -10.60 0.82
C ARG A 41 1.26 -11.58 0.06
N ASP A 42 1.14 -12.85 0.40
CA ASP A 42 1.91 -13.95 -0.18
C ASP A 42 3.44 -13.68 -0.16
N GLY A 43 3.91 -12.96 0.87
CA GLY A 43 5.31 -12.53 1.02
C GLY A 43 5.70 -11.26 0.23
N THR A 44 4.84 -10.73 -0.63
CA THR A 44 5.06 -9.46 -1.33
C THR A 44 4.56 -8.29 -0.48
N ARG A 45 5.35 -7.19 -0.40
CA ARG A 45 4.91 -5.96 0.26
C ARG A 45 4.00 -5.14 -0.64
N PHE A 46 2.87 -4.69 -0.13
CA PHE A 46 1.95 -3.80 -0.82
C PHE A 46 2.00 -2.42 -0.18
N GLU A 47 2.26 -1.40 -0.99
CA GLU A 47 2.33 -0.01 -0.56
C GLU A 47 1.24 0.81 -1.23
N GLU A 48 0.29 1.28 -0.42
CA GLU A 48 -0.61 2.34 -0.84
C GLU A 48 0.09 3.68 -0.54
N ALA A 49 0.53 4.35 -1.61
CA ALA A 49 1.37 5.55 -1.56
C ALA A 49 0.61 6.86 -1.84
N SER A 50 -0.73 6.84 -1.81
CA SER A 50 -1.55 8.03 -1.99
C SER A 50 -1.25 9.09 -0.94
N LEU A 51 -1.29 10.35 -1.36
CA LEU A 51 -1.18 11.49 -0.47
C LEU A 51 -2.45 11.71 0.36
N GLY A 52 -3.61 11.35 -0.19
CA GLY A 52 -4.91 11.61 0.40
C GLY A 52 -5.51 12.95 -0.06
N TYR A 53 -6.52 13.42 0.65
CA TYR A 53 -7.13 14.73 0.44
C TYR A 53 -6.32 15.83 1.13
N PRO A 54 -6.52 17.13 0.79
CA PRO A 54 -5.82 18.24 1.45
C PRO A 54 -5.88 18.23 2.98
N ARG A 55 -6.94 17.67 3.58
CA ARG A 55 -7.08 17.52 5.04
C ARG A 55 -6.21 16.41 5.66
N ASP A 56 -5.71 15.49 4.83
CA ASP A 56 -4.94 14.32 5.26
C ASP A 56 -3.42 14.62 5.25
N TRP A 57 -3.00 15.79 4.77
CA TRP A 57 -1.61 16.23 4.74
C TRP A 57 -1.44 17.71 5.12
N ASP A 58 -0.21 18.08 5.42
CA ASP A 58 0.20 19.38 5.94
C ASP A 58 1.44 19.85 5.17
N ALA A 59 1.29 20.97 4.47
CA ALA A 59 2.35 21.57 3.67
C ALA A 59 3.59 21.93 4.50
N ALA A 60 3.43 22.23 5.81
CA ALA A 60 4.54 22.57 6.70
C ALA A 60 5.51 21.40 6.90
N ARG A 61 5.08 20.15 6.70
CA ARG A 61 5.93 18.96 6.80
C ARG A 61 6.85 18.76 5.59
N GLY A 62 6.61 19.50 4.50
CA GLY A 62 7.35 19.38 3.25
C GLY A 62 7.11 18.05 2.53
N VAL A 63 7.52 17.98 1.25
CA VAL A 63 7.25 16.81 0.39
C VAL A 63 7.90 15.52 0.91
N GLN A 64 9.07 15.64 1.56
CA GLN A 64 9.85 14.49 2.04
C GLN A 64 9.07 13.64 3.06
N ALA A 65 8.23 14.26 3.89
CA ALA A 65 7.40 13.55 4.86
C ALA A 65 6.32 12.66 4.20
N TYR A 66 6.08 12.82 2.89
CA TYR A 66 5.06 12.10 2.14
C TYR A 66 5.62 11.17 1.07
N LEU A 67 6.92 11.24 0.77
CA LEU A 67 7.57 10.28 -0.09
C LEU A 67 7.67 8.92 0.60
N ARG A 68 7.47 7.86 -0.18
CA ARG A 68 7.56 6.48 0.28
C ARG A 68 8.80 5.84 -0.33
N GLU A 69 9.72 5.42 0.52
CA GLU A 69 10.85 4.61 0.07
C GLU A 69 10.37 3.20 -0.29
N ILE A 70 10.62 2.80 -1.55
CA ILE A 70 10.22 1.49 -2.06
C ILE A 70 11.40 0.53 -2.05
N LEU A 71 12.52 0.88 -2.65
CA LEU A 71 13.75 0.07 -2.59
C LEU A 71 14.91 0.95 -2.12
N PRO A 72 15.79 0.45 -1.22
CA PRO A 72 15.80 -0.89 -0.60
C PRO A 72 14.67 -1.12 0.43
N GLY A 73 13.88 -0.08 0.72
CA GLY A 73 12.80 -0.10 1.70
C GLY A 73 13.25 0.49 3.04
N PRO A 74 12.29 0.85 3.92
CA PRO A 74 12.60 1.56 5.15
C PRO A 74 13.54 0.74 6.04
N SER A 75 14.59 1.40 6.52
CA SER A 75 15.59 0.85 7.43
C SER A 75 14.99 0.70 8.83
N GLY A 76 14.35 -0.43 9.10
CA GLY A 76 13.83 -0.75 10.43
C GLY A 76 13.57 -2.24 10.56
N PRO A 77 13.66 -2.82 11.77
CA PRO A 77 13.32 -4.22 11.96
C PRO A 77 11.88 -4.43 11.48
N LEU A 78 11.69 -5.38 10.55
CA LEU A 78 10.40 -6.04 10.39
C LEU A 78 9.97 -6.44 11.81
N PRO A 79 8.79 -6.02 12.32
CA PRO A 79 8.41 -6.33 13.69
C PRO A 79 8.69 -7.80 13.99
N THR A 80 9.48 -8.11 15.02
CA THR A 80 9.97 -9.48 15.24
C THR A 80 8.79 -10.44 15.37
N GLY A 81 8.62 -11.34 14.39
CA GLY A 81 7.45 -12.23 14.24
C GLY A 81 6.43 -11.82 13.16
N SER A 82 6.67 -10.75 12.39
CA SER A 82 5.67 -10.10 11.53
C SER A 82 5.76 -10.50 10.05
N ARG A 83 4.77 -11.25 9.58
CA ARG A 83 3.99 -10.70 8.47
C ARG A 83 3.47 -9.37 9.02
N GLY A 84 3.81 -8.22 8.42
CA GLY A 84 3.13 -6.97 8.78
C GLY A 84 1.61 -7.22 8.75
N PRO A 85 0.78 -6.43 9.46
CA PRO A 85 -0.63 -6.81 9.63
C PRO A 85 -1.19 -7.20 8.26
N GLU A 86 -1.60 -8.47 8.11
CA GLU A 86 -2.22 -8.97 6.88
C GLU A 86 -3.61 -8.37 6.87
N VAL A 87 -3.71 -7.10 6.44
CA VAL A 87 -4.97 -6.34 6.44
C VAL A 87 -5.79 -6.67 5.20
N HIS A 88 -5.50 -7.79 4.53
CA HIS A 88 -6.10 -8.27 3.29
C HIS A 88 -7.52 -7.71 3.10
N ARG A 89 -7.60 -6.70 2.23
CA ARG A 89 -8.84 -6.07 1.82
C ARG A 89 -9.64 -6.96 0.88
#